data_AF-A0A7S2KUM3-F1
#
_entry.id   AF-A0A7S2KUM3-F1
#
_cell.length_a   1.000
_cell.length_b   1.000
_cell.length_c   1.000
_cell.angle_alpha   90.00
_cell.angle_beta   90.00
_cell.angle_gamma   90.00
#
_symmetry.space_group_name_H-M   'P 1'
#
loop_
_entity.id
_entity.type
_entity.pdbx_description
1 polymer ?
#
loop_
_entity_poly.entity_id
_entity_poly.type
_entity_poly.pdbx_seq_one_letter_code
_entity_poly.pdbx_strand_id
1 'polypeptide(L)'
;GEFVCSLLLTALAHSFHSMSFELVHQKILVNAVRQESGAMTRLLHLMTDVVVEVDADLRILHPSPKLAAMLTLGTSLSVEGMRLQDFMPSASDQERFETLAYGLLRDDSEALPSVMHATL
;
A
#
# COMPACT_ATOMS: atom_id res chain seq x y z
N GLY A 1 56.15 4.03 -8.74
CA GLY A 1 55.18 2.93 -8.84
C GLY A 1 54.34 2.83 -7.58
N GLU A 2 54.97 2.67 -6.42
CA GLU A 2 54.32 2.32 -5.15
C GLU A 2 53.35 3.38 -4.60
N PHE A 3 53.69 4.67 -4.71
CA PHE A 3 52.80 5.77 -4.31
C PHE A 3 51.51 5.80 -5.13
N VAL A 4 51.58 5.49 -6.42
CA VAL A 4 50.41 5.45 -7.31
C VAL A 4 49.52 4.26 -6.96
N CYS A 5 50.11 3.10 -6.66
CA CYS A 5 49.36 1.94 -6.16
C CYS A 5 48.68 2.23 -4.82
N SER A 6 49.36 2.92 -3.90
CA SER A 6 48.77 3.29 -2.61
C SER A 6 47.57 4.23 -2.78
N LEU A 7 47.69 5.26 -3.64
CA LEU A 7 46.59 6.18 -3.94
C LEU A 7 45.41 5.49 -4.63
N LEU A 8 45.66 4.53 -5.52
CA LEU A 8 44.60 3.74 -6.16
C LEU A 8 43.87 2.86 -5.15
N LEU A 9 44.61 2.21 -4.24
CA LEU A 9 44.00 1.37 -3.20
C LEU A 9 43.14 2.20 -2.23
N THR A 10 43.59 3.38 -1.83
CA THR A 10 42.79 4.25 -0.96
C THR A 10 41.55 4.80 -1.68
N ALA A 11 41.67 5.18 -2.95
CA ALA A 11 40.53 5.65 -3.75
C ALA A 11 39.48 4.55 -3.98
N LEU A 12 39.92 3.32 -4.27
CA LEU A 12 39.03 2.17 -4.43
C LEU A 12 38.36 1.78 -3.11
N ALA A 13 39.11 1.77 -2.00
CA ALA A 13 38.56 1.49 -0.68
C ALA A 13 37.52 2.54 -0.27
N HIS A 14 37.79 3.82 -0.53
CA HIS A 14 36.85 4.90 -0.24
C HIS A 14 35.59 4.80 -1.09
N SER A 15 35.74 4.52 -2.39
CA SER A 15 34.61 4.37 -3.31
C SER A 15 33.73 3.18 -2.92
N PHE A 16 34.34 2.06 -2.55
CA PHE A 16 33.62 0.87 -2.08
C PHE A 16 32.91 1.13 -0.75
N HIS A 17 33.54 1.84 0.18
CA HIS A 17 32.93 2.19 1.46
C HIS A 17 31.73 3.13 1.29
N SER A 18 31.88 4.18 0.46
CA SER A 18 30.80 5.12 0.14
C SER A 18 29.60 4.41 -0.50
N MET A 19 29.86 3.57 -1.51
CA MET A 19 28.80 2.84 -2.22
C MET A 19 28.11 1.81 -1.32
N SER A 20 28.87 1.11 -0.48
CA SER A 20 28.31 0.15 0.48
C SER A 20 27.42 0.84 1.51
N PHE A 21 27.82 2.03 1.96
CA PHE A 21 27.05 2.82 2.91
C PHE A 21 25.73 3.28 2.32
N GLU A 22 25.73 3.83 1.10
CA GLU A 22 24.50 4.28 0.43
C GLU A 22 23.52 3.12 0.19
N LEU A 23 24.00 1.97 -0.26
CA LEU A 23 23.17 0.79 -0.50
C LEU A 23 22.52 0.28 0.79
N VAL A 24 23.29 0.22 1.89
CA VAL A 24 22.77 -0.17 3.20
C VAL A 24 21.74 0.84 3.69
N HIS A 25 22.01 2.13 3.54
CA HIS A 25 21.12 3.18 4.01
C HIS A 25 19.79 3.18 3.25
N GLN A 26 19.81 3.01 1.93
CA GLN A 26 18.61 2.89 1.11
C GLN A 26 17.80 1.65 1.52
N LYS A 27 18.47 0.51 1.74
CA LYS A 27 17.80 -0.73 2.16
C LYS A 27 17.16 -0.60 3.54
N ILE A 28 17.80 0.10 4.47
CA ILE A 28 17.23 0.39 5.80
C ILE A 28 15.98 1.26 5.66
N LEU A 29 16.01 2.33 4.86
CA LEU A 29 14.87 3.22 4.67
C LEU A 29 13.68 2.49 4.04
N VAL A 30 13.90 1.73 2.97
CA VAL A 30 12.84 0.93 2.32
C VAL A 30 12.27 -0.11 3.28
N ASN A 31 13.13 -0.78 4.07
CA ASN A 31 12.67 -1.76 5.04
C ASN A 31 11.91 -1.12 6.20
N ALA A 32 12.31 0.06 6.67
CA ALA A 32 11.61 0.79 7.73
C ALA A 32 10.19 1.16 7.28
N VAL A 33 10.04 1.74 6.10
CA VAL A 33 8.72 2.07 5.50
C VAL A 33 7.87 0.82 5.32
N ARG A 34 8.47 -0.28 4.82
CA ARG A 34 7.77 -1.54 4.61
C ARG A 34 7.36 -2.21 5.93
N GLN A 35 8.18 -2.08 6.97
CA GLN A 35 7.91 -2.63 8.30
C GLN A 35 6.81 -1.83 9.01
N GLU A 36 6.80 -0.50 8.85
CA GLU A 36 5.74 0.37 9.33
C GLU A 36 4.40 0.08 8.63
N SER A 37 4.40 0.02 7.30
CA SER A 37 3.23 -0.36 6.50
C SER A 37 2.71 -1.75 6.90
N GLY A 38 3.60 -2.75 7.04
CA GLY A 38 3.21 -4.09 7.47
C GLY A 38 2.66 -4.16 8.90
N ALA A 39 3.16 -3.34 9.82
CA ALA A 39 2.63 -3.25 11.18
C ALA A 39 1.23 -2.61 11.20
N MET A 40 1.01 -1.56 10.42
CA MET A 40 -0.28 -0.90 10.26
C MET A 40 -1.31 -1.86 9.66
N THR A 41 -0.97 -2.58 8.57
CA THR A 41 -1.86 -3.60 7.98
C THR A 41 -2.23 -4.69 8.98
N ARG A 42 -1.28 -5.14 9.82
CA ARG A 42 -1.57 -6.15 10.87
C ARG A 42 -2.51 -5.61 11.94
N LEU A 43 -2.32 -4.37 12.36
CA LEU A 43 -3.18 -3.74 13.36
C LEU A 43 -4.61 -3.61 12.83
N LEU A 44 -4.75 -3.17 11.57
CA LEU A 44 -6.04 -3.12 10.88
C LEU A 44 -6.70 -4.49 10.77
N HIS A 45 -5.93 -5.53 10.43
CA HIS A 45 -6.44 -6.90 10.36
C HIS A 45 -6.86 -7.45 11.74
N LEU A 46 -6.26 -6.98 12.83
CA LEU A 46 -6.68 -7.34 14.19
C LEU A 46 -7.98 -6.62 14.62
N MET A 47 -8.22 -5.42 14.09
CA MET A 47 -9.38 -4.59 14.46
C MET A 47 -10.59 -4.79 13.56
N THR A 48 -10.41 -5.26 12.33
CA THR A 48 -11.46 -5.33 11.31
C THR A 48 -11.58 -6.73 10.74
N ASP A 49 -12.80 -7.12 10.40
CA ASP A 49 -13.08 -8.42 9.81
C ASP A 49 -12.44 -8.60 8.43
N VAL A 50 -12.34 -7.52 7.67
CA VAL A 50 -11.79 -7.47 6.32
C VAL A 50 -11.22 -6.07 6.05
N VAL A 51 -10.02 -6.01 5.48
CA VAL A 51 -9.44 -4.79 4.88
C VAL A 51 -9.51 -4.93 3.36
N VAL A 52 -9.95 -3.87 2.67
CA VAL A 52 -10.08 -3.83 1.20
C VAL A 52 -9.17 -2.74 0.64
N GLU A 53 -8.29 -3.12 -0.28
CA GLU A 53 -7.49 -2.17 -1.06
C GLU A 53 -8.20 -1.85 -2.38
N VAL A 54 -8.35 -0.56 -2.66
CA VAL A 54 -8.99 -0.06 -3.88
C VAL A 54 -8.10 0.92 -4.64
N ASP A 55 -8.30 1.03 -5.95
CA ASP A 55 -7.65 2.05 -6.78
C ASP A 55 -8.39 3.40 -6.75
N ALA A 56 -7.88 4.37 -7.51
CA ALA A 56 -8.47 5.71 -7.63
C ALA A 56 -9.89 5.71 -8.21
N ASP A 57 -10.28 4.66 -8.95
CA ASP A 57 -11.61 4.44 -9.49
C ASP A 57 -12.49 3.57 -8.57
N LEU A 58 -12.04 3.36 -7.32
CA LEU A 58 -12.69 2.54 -6.28
C LEU A 58 -12.84 1.05 -6.67
N ARG A 59 -11.93 0.55 -7.52
CA ARG A 59 -11.89 -0.87 -7.92
C ARG A 59 -11.04 -1.70 -6.98
N ILE A 60 -11.50 -2.91 -6.69
CA ILE A 60 -10.82 -3.83 -5.76
C ILE A 60 -9.54 -4.38 -6.40
N LEU A 61 -8.37 -4.18 -5.78
CA LEU A 61 -7.08 -4.62 -6.32
C LEU A 61 -6.69 -6.03 -5.86
N HIS A 62 -6.83 -6.32 -4.56
CA HIS A 62 -6.36 -7.56 -3.95
C HIS A 62 -7.46 -8.16 -3.05
N PRO A 63 -8.47 -8.82 -3.63
CA PRO A 63 -9.59 -9.32 -2.85
C PRO A 63 -9.15 -10.47 -1.93
N SER A 64 -9.44 -10.34 -0.64
CA SER A 64 -9.31 -11.47 0.28
C SER A 64 -10.42 -12.51 0.02
N PRO A 65 -10.17 -13.81 0.23
CA PRO A 65 -11.20 -14.84 0.08
C PRO A 65 -12.44 -14.58 0.95
N LYS A 66 -12.24 -13.99 2.15
CA LYS A 66 -13.33 -13.61 3.06
C LYS A 66 -14.19 -12.49 2.47
N LEU A 67 -13.56 -11.45 1.88
CA LEU A 67 -14.28 -10.38 1.17
C LEU A 67 -15.11 -10.95 0.02
N ALA A 68 -14.50 -11.76 -0.84
CA ALA A 68 -15.18 -12.35 -1.98
C ALA A 68 -16.39 -13.18 -1.52
N ALA A 69 -16.24 -13.99 -0.47
CA ALA A 69 -17.35 -14.74 0.10
C ALA A 69 -18.47 -13.84 0.64
N MET A 70 -18.13 -12.74 1.32
CA MET A 70 -19.12 -11.78 1.84
C MET A 70 -19.89 -11.08 0.71
N LEU A 71 -19.20 -10.62 -0.33
CA LEU A 71 -19.81 -9.86 -1.43
C LEU A 71 -20.61 -10.72 -2.40
N THR A 72 -20.22 -11.98 -2.57
CA THR A 72 -20.78 -12.87 -3.60
C THR A 72 -21.59 -14.03 -3.04
N LEU A 73 -21.83 -14.02 -1.73
CA LEU A 73 -22.50 -15.09 -0.98
C LEU A 73 -21.88 -16.48 -1.20
N GLY A 74 -20.54 -16.51 -1.36
CA GLY A 74 -19.77 -17.75 -1.55
C GLY A 74 -19.73 -18.28 -2.98
N THR A 75 -20.15 -17.50 -3.99
CA THR A 75 -19.93 -17.89 -5.39
C THR A 75 -18.46 -17.68 -5.79
N SER A 76 -17.95 -18.47 -6.74
CA SER A 76 -16.54 -18.41 -7.17
C SER A 76 -16.25 -17.24 -8.13
N LEU A 77 -17.02 -16.16 -8.04
CA LEU A 77 -16.83 -14.97 -8.87
C LEU A 77 -15.59 -14.20 -8.38
N SER A 78 -14.66 -13.90 -9.29
CA SER A 78 -13.60 -12.95 -8.95
C SER A 78 -14.21 -11.56 -8.81
N VAL A 79 -13.93 -10.91 -7.67
CA VAL A 79 -14.31 -9.52 -7.42
C VAL A 79 -13.16 -8.55 -7.72
N GLU A 80 -12.01 -9.06 -8.18
CA GLU A 80 -10.85 -8.26 -8.57
C GLU A 80 -11.21 -7.38 -9.78
N GLY A 81 -10.86 -6.10 -9.70
CA GLY A 81 -11.14 -5.08 -10.71
C GLY A 81 -12.59 -4.60 -10.76
N MET A 82 -13.52 -5.20 -10.00
CA MET A 82 -14.89 -4.72 -9.86
C MET A 82 -14.93 -3.49 -8.98
N ARG A 83 -15.90 -2.59 -9.23
CA ARG A 83 -16.07 -1.40 -8.40
C ARG A 83 -16.74 -1.80 -7.09
N LEU A 84 -16.28 -1.24 -5.97
CA LEU A 84 -16.86 -1.56 -4.67
C LEU A 84 -18.36 -1.19 -4.61
N GLN A 85 -18.77 -0.12 -5.30
CA GLN A 85 -20.19 0.27 -5.37
C GLN A 85 -21.09 -0.74 -6.10
N ASP A 86 -20.55 -1.61 -6.97
CA ASP A 86 -21.34 -2.60 -7.70
C ASP A 86 -21.98 -3.63 -6.76
N PHE A 87 -21.45 -3.78 -5.54
CA PHE A 87 -21.95 -4.69 -4.52
C PHE A 87 -22.92 -4.03 -3.53
N MET A 88 -23.27 -2.75 -3.73
CA MET A 88 -24.24 -2.07 -2.89
C MET A 88 -25.68 -2.44 -3.29
N PRO A 89 -26.60 -2.58 -2.32
CA PRO A 89 -27.93 -3.15 -2.57
C PRO A 89 -28.86 -2.20 -3.33
N SER A 90 -28.60 -0.88 -3.32
CA SER A 90 -29.46 0.11 -3.98
C SER A 90 -28.65 1.19 -4.70
N ALA A 91 -29.23 1.76 -5.77
CA ALA A 91 -28.63 2.88 -6.49
C ALA A 91 -28.45 4.13 -5.61
N SER A 92 -29.34 4.34 -4.63
CA SER A 92 -29.19 5.42 -3.66
C SER A 92 -27.98 5.22 -2.74
N ASP A 93 -27.65 3.98 -2.39
CA ASP A 93 -26.45 3.69 -1.59
C ASP A 93 -25.18 3.91 -2.41
N GLN A 94 -25.21 3.54 -3.70
CA GLN A 94 -24.11 3.80 -4.64
C GLN A 94 -23.82 5.29 -4.77
N GLU A 95 -24.85 6.11 -5.03
CA GLU A 95 -24.72 7.56 -5.17
C GLU A 95 -24.23 8.23 -3.87
N ARG A 96 -24.77 7.78 -2.73
CA ARG A 96 -24.34 8.26 -1.41
C ARG A 96 -22.88 7.90 -1.13
N PHE A 97 -22.47 6.69 -1.48
CA PHE A 97 -21.09 6.24 -1.33
C PHE A 97 -20.16 7.03 -2.23
N GLU A 98 -20.47 7.20 -3.52
CA GLU A 98 -19.66 8.01 -4.42
C GLU A 98 -19.49 9.44 -3.90
N THR A 99 -20.57 10.06 -3.43
CA THR A 99 -20.52 11.41 -2.84
C THR A 99 -19.56 11.48 -1.65
N LEU A 100 -19.60 10.49 -0.75
CA LEU A 100 -18.75 10.45 0.44
C LEU A 100 -17.29 10.09 0.08
N ALA A 101 -17.08 9.08 -0.75
CA ALA A 101 -15.76 8.60 -1.16
C ALA A 101 -15.00 9.68 -1.93
N TYR A 102 -15.63 10.34 -2.91
CA TYR A 102 -15.00 11.46 -3.61
C TYR A 102 -14.81 12.70 -2.73
N GLY A 103 -15.68 12.91 -1.74
CA GLY A 103 -15.49 13.97 -0.74
C GLY A 103 -14.24 13.75 0.12
N LEU A 104 -13.98 12.50 0.52
CA LEU A 104 -12.82 12.12 1.36
C LEU A 104 -11.52 12.02 0.56
N LEU A 105 -11.59 11.61 -0.72
CA LEU A 105 -10.41 11.53 -1.60
C LEU A 105 -9.93 12.90 -2.08
N ARG A 106 -10.78 13.94 -2.05
CA ARG A 106 -10.43 15.31 -2.46
C ARG A 106 -9.89 16.17 -1.33
N ASP A 107 -9.93 15.69 -0.09
CA ASP A 107 -9.33 16.41 1.04
C ASP A 107 -7.82 16.13 1.04
N ASP A 108 -7.12 16.80 0.12
CA ASP A 108 -5.65 16.79 -0.06
C ASP A 108 -4.95 17.46 1.13
N SER A 109 -5.08 16.86 2.32
CA SER A 109 -4.13 17.11 3.39
C SER A 109 -2.89 16.28 3.06
N GLU A 110 -1.81 16.92 2.63
CA GLU A 110 -0.50 16.37 2.17
C GLU A 110 0.22 15.45 3.19
N ALA A 111 -0.46 14.95 4.22
CA ALA A 111 0.07 14.01 5.19
C ALA A 111 -0.70 12.68 5.11
N LEU A 112 -0.09 11.71 4.42
CA LEU A 112 -0.36 10.26 4.38
C LEU A 112 -1.22 9.75 3.20
N PRO A 113 -0.88 8.57 2.65
CA PRO A 113 -1.72 7.90 1.66
C PRO A 113 -3.11 7.64 2.26
N SER A 114 -4.14 8.19 1.62
CA SER A 114 -5.54 8.06 2.01
C SER A 114 -5.97 6.59 1.90
N VAL A 115 -5.86 5.86 3.00
CA VAL A 115 -6.42 4.51 3.15
C VAL A 115 -7.80 4.68 3.78
N MET A 116 -8.85 4.34 3.01
CA MET A 116 -10.24 4.44 3.45
C MET A 116 -10.58 3.28 4.38
N HIS A 117 -10.88 3.58 5.65
CA HIS A 117 -11.38 2.60 6.62
C HIS A 117 -12.88 2.76 6.80
N ALA A 118 -13.65 1.78 6.33
CA ALA A 118 -15.08 1.66 6.61
C ALA A 118 -15.36 0.35 7.34
N THR A 119 -16.04 0.43 8.48
CA THR A 119 -16.51 -0.71 9.26
C THR A 119 -17.92 -1.06 8.80
N LEU A 120 -18.14 -2.28 8.31
CA LEU A 120 -19.47 -2.86 8.03
C LEU A 120 -19.99 -3.58 9.27
#